data_AF-A0A0N1BCB2-F1
#
_entry.id   AF-A0A0N1BCB2-F1
#
_cell.length_a   1.000
_cell.length_b   1.000
_cell.length_c   1.000
_cell.angle_alpha   90.00
_cell.angle_beta   90.00
_cell.angle_gamma   90.00
#
_symmetry.space_group_name_H-M   'P 1'
#
loop_
_entity.id
_entity.type
_entity.pdbx_description
1 polymer ?
#
loop_
_entity_poly.entity_id
_entity_poly.type
_entity_poly.pdbx_seq_one_letter_code
_entity_poly.pdbx_strand_id
1 'polypeptide(L)'
;MLSDQRHGSFAPLLFDGDERLARLIRMLDAEIAAPGFASRLLVEGLARAVATLLVRLDLRDACADVERIHLTPWRLKKVVDYVDAHLDGEIGLADMAAVAGLSAFHFSRVFKLATGTSPYHYVRDRRLERARALLSGDHMSIAELALACGFANQSHFTAAFTKAMGVSPGRYRRYARF
;
A
#
# COMPACT_ATOMS: atom_id res chain seq x y z
N MET A 1 -47.50 13.14 30.30
CA MET A 1 -47.29 14.39 29.56
C MET A 1 -46.23 15.19 30.29
N LEU A 2 -45.03 15.47 29.80
CA LEU A 2 -44.34 15.19 28.54
C LEU A 2 -42.83 15.11 28.87
N SER A 3 -42.18 14.04 28.38
CA SER A 3 -40.80 13.91 27.87
C SER A 3 -39.71 14.82 28.46
N ASP A 4 -38.76 14.35 29.27
CA ASP A 4 -37.64 13.41 29.02
C ASP A 4 -36.60 13.89 27.97
N GLN A 5 -35.50 14.44 28.51
CA GLN A 5 -34.09 14.20 28.16
C GLN A 5 -33.66 14.03 26.69
N ARG A 6 -32.84 14.96 26.17
CA ARG A 6 -31.35 14.87 26.18
C ARG A 6 -30.71 15.86 25.20
N HIS A 7 -29.63 16.46 25.68
CA HIS A 7 -28.66 17.21 24.89
C HIS A 7 -28.19 16.40 23.69
N GLY A 8 -28.56 16.82 22.47
CA GLY A 8 -27.88 16.42 21.25
C GLY A 8 -26.55 17.16 21.12
N SER A 9 -25.62 16.92 22.04
CA SER A 9 -24.26 17.42 21.95
C SER A 9 -23.55 16.68 20.82
N PHE A 10 -23.43 17.32 19.65
CA PHE A 10 -22.61 16.84 18.53
C PHE A 10 -21.09 16.91 18.83
N ALA A 11 -20.69 17.05 20.08
CA ALA A 11 -19.45 17.73 20.45
C ALA A 11 -18.18 16.90 20.73
N PRO A 12 -18.09 15.57 20.59
CA PRO A 12 -16.75 14.96 20.66
C PRO A 12 -16.38 13.91 19.61
N LEU A 13 -17.26 13.51 18.69
CA LEU A 13 -17.02 12.30 17.86
C LEU A 13 -16.98 12.51 16.34
N LEU A 14 -17.25 13.72 15.82
CA LEU A 14 -17.26 13.95 14.37
C LEU A 14 -16.04 14.71 13.85
N PHE A 15 -15.33 15.46 14.70
CA PHE A 15 -14.19 16.25 14.28
C PHE A 15 -13.16 16.22 15.39
N ASP A 16 -12.01 15.65 15.09
CA ASP A 16 -10.84 15.66 15.95
C ASP A 16 -10.35 17.12 16.10
N GLY A 17 -10.98 17.88 16.98
CA GLY A 17 -10.46 19.13 17.54
C GLY A 17 -10.42 20.40 16.68
N ASP A 18 -11.05 20.49 15.50
CA ASP A 18 -11.03 21.77 14.75
C ASP A 18 -12.00 22.80 15.36
N GLU A 19 -11.47 23.60 16.29
CA GLU A 19 -12.17 24.69 16.98
C GLU A 19 -12.82 25.70 16.02
N ARG A 20 -12.30 25.85 14.80
CA ARG A 20 -12.82 26.80 13.81
C ARG A 20 -14.10 26.25 13.18
N LEU A 21 -14.10 24.98 12.80
CA LEU A 21 -15.28 24.30 12.27
C LEU A 21 -16.41 24.26 13.31
N ALA A 22 -16.09 23.89 14.55
CA ALA A 22 -17.05 23.87 15.64
C ALA A 22 -17.68 25.26 15.89
N ARG A 23 -16.89 26.33 15.74
CA ARG A 23 -17.38 27.71 15.88
C ARG A 23 -18.33 28.10 14.75
N LEU A 24 -17.99 27.78 13.51
CA LEU A 24 -18.85 28.09 12.35
C LEU A 24 -20.17 27.30 12.38
N ILE A 25 -20.13 26.04 12.79
CA ILE A 25 -21.34 25.23 12.97
C ILE A 25 -22.23 25.82 14.05
N ARG A 26 -21.66 26.22 15.21
CA ARG A 26 -22.44 26.88 16.27
C ARG A 26 -23.04 28.22 15.82
N MET A 27 -22.32 29.00 15.03
CA MET A 27 -22.85 30.25 14.47
C MET A 27 -23.99 29.99 13.48
N LEU A 28 -23.87 28.95 12.66
CA LEU A 28 -24.91 28.52 11.73
C LEU A 28 -26.17 28.05 12.47
N ASP A 29 -25.99 27.23 13.51
CA ASP A 29 -27.06 26.71 14.35
C ASP A 29 -27.82 27.83 15.09
N ALA A 30 -27.09 28.79 15.66
CA ALA A 30 -27.67 29.96 16.32
C ALA A 30 -28.49 30.84 15.36
N GLU A 31 -27.99 31.06 14.14
CA GLU A 31 -28.68 31.86 13.12
C GLU A 31 -29.94 31.16 12.58
N ILE A 32 -29.93 29.83 12.48
CA ILE A 32 -31.10 29.03 12.10
C ILE A 32 -32.16 29.07 13.22
N ALA A 33 -31.73 28.98 14.48
CA ALA A 33 -32.62 28.99 15.63
C ALA A 33 -33.29 30.35 15.87
N ALA A 34 -32.62 31.45 15.56
CA ALA A 34 -33.13 32.81 15.71
C ALA A 34 -32.72 33.70 14.52
N PRO A 35 -33.47 33.67 13.40
CA PRO A 35 -33.11 34.40 12.19
C PRO A 35 -33.05 35.91 12.40
N GLY A 36 -31.91 36.52 12.05
CA GLY A 36 -31.68 37.96 12.14
C GLY A 36 -31.82 38.71 10.80
N PHE A 37 -31.40 39.98 10.80
CA PHE A 37 -31.25 40.74 9.56
C PHE A 37 -30.24 40.05 8.63
N ALA A 38 -30.59 39.91 7.35
CA ALA A 38 -29.79 39.22 6.34
C ALA A 38 -29.46 37.74 6.64
N SER A 39 -30.29 37.06 7.46
CA SER A 39 -30.11 35.65 7.85
C SER A 39 -29.79 34.71 6.69
N ARG A 40 -30.51 34.82 5.56
CA ARG A 40 -30.26 33.99 4.37
C ARG A 40 -28.84 34.14 3.82
N LEU A 41 -28.32 35.36 3.77
CA LEU A 41 -26.96 35.63 3.28
C LEU A 41 -25.90 35.11 4.27
N LEU A 42 -26.16 35.27 5.56
CA LEU A 42 -25.27 34.78 6.61
C LEU A 42 -25.21 33.25 6.65
N VAL A 43 -26.36 32.58 6.57
CA VAL A 43 -26.48 31.12 6.45
C VAL A 43 -25.73 30.61 5.22
N GLU A 44 -25.89 31.26 4.06
CA GLU A 44 -25.18 30.86 2.83
C GLU A 44 -23.66 31.01 2.97
N GLY A 45 -23.19 32.10 3.56
CA GLY A 45 -21.76 32.34 3.82
C GLY A 45 -21.16 31.32 4.81
N LEU A 46 -21.86 31.05 5.91
CA LEU A 46 -21.45 30.07 6.91
C LEU A 46 -21.45 28.65 6.35
N ALA A 47 -22.49 28.26 5.60
CA ALA A 47 -22.57 26.95 4.94
C ALA A 47 -21.42 26.74 3.96
N ARG A 48 -21.09 27.76 3.15
CA ARG A 48 -19.92 27.71 2.25
C ARG A 48 -18.60 27.56 3.02
N ALA A 49 -18.44 28.30 4.12
CA ALA A 49 -17.23 28.21 4.94
C ALA A 49 -17.07 26.83 5.59
N VAL A 50 -18.16 26.26 6.13
CA VAL A 50 -18.21 24.90 6.68
C VAL A 50 -17.87 23.86 5.61
N ALA A 51 -18.53 23.90 4.45
CA ALA A 51 -18.26 22.98 3.35
C ALA A 51 -16.79 23.03 2.89
N THR A 52 -16.21 24.24 2.81
CA THR A 52 -14.79 24.43 2.47
C THR A 52 -13.87 23.77 3.50
N LEU A 53 -14.16 23.91 4.80
CA LEU A 53 -13.33 23.29 5.84
C LEU A 53 -13.46 21.77 5.85
N LEU A 54 -14.65 21.22 5.61
CA LEU A 54 -14.85 19.77 5.50
C LEU A 54 -14.04 19.17 4.35
N VAL A 55 -14.06 19.80 3.16
CA VAL A 55 -13.23 19.37 2.03
C VAL A 55 -11.74 19.44 2.37
N ARG A 56 -11.30 20.46 3.11
CA ARG A 56 -9.89 20.58 3.51
C ARG A 56 -9.45 19.52 4.53
N LEU A 57 -10.34 19.12 5.43
CA LEU A 57 -10.08 18.03 6.38
C LEU A 57 -9.97 16.69 5.64
N ASP A 58 -10.91 16.39 4.74
CA ASP A 58 -10.88 15.17 3.92
C ASP A 58 -9.61 15.09 3.03
N LEU A 59 -9.24 16.20 2.39
CA LEU A 59 -7.98 16.28 1.63
C LEU A 59 -6.74 16.13 2.53
N ARG A 60 -6.79 16.63 3.78
CA ARG A 60 -5.68 16.49 4.72
C ARG A 60 -5.52 15.05 5.18
N ASP A 61 -6.62 14.36 5.46
CA ASP A 61 -6.62 12.94 5.85
C ASP A 61 -6.21 12.06 4.66
N ALA A 62 -6.71 12.35 3.46
CA ALA A 62 -6.26 11.69 2.23
C ALA A 62 -4.76 11.89 1.98
N CYS A 63 -4.25 13.11 2.15
CA CYS A 63 -2.80 13.38 2.03
C CYS A 63 -1.99 12.72 3.15
N ALA A 64 -2.48 12.72 4.39
CA ALA A 64 -1.82 12.08 5.51
C ALA A 64 -1.78 10.55 5.36
N ASP A 65 -2.84 9.95 4.84
CA ASP A 65 -2.88 8.54 4.48
C ASP A 65 -1.90 8.25 3.34
N VAL A 66 -1.86 9.08 2.31
CA VAL A 66 -0.87 8.97 1.23
C VAL A 66 0.55 9.01 1.80
N GLU A 67 0.88 10.00 2.64
CA GLU A 67 2.19 10.10 3.32
C GLU A 67 2.52 8.88 4.19
N ARG A 68 1.54 8.33 4.92
CA ARG A 68 1.70 7.12 5.75
C ARG A 68 1.87 5.83 4.92
N ILE A 69 1.32 5.81 3.71
CA ILE A 69 1.27 4.65 2.78
C ILE A 69 2.53 4.57 1.90
N HIS A 70 3.57 5.38 2.16
CA HIS A 70 4.80 5.31 1.36
C HIS A 70 5.89 4.44 1.95
N LEU A 71 6.37 3.50 1.14
CA LEU A 71 7.64 2.83 1.40
C LEU A 71 8.78 3.76 0.98
N THR A 72 9.41 4.40 1.96
CA THR A 72 10.54 5.31 1.71
C THR A 72 11.66 4.62 0.90
N PRO A 73 12.40 5.34 0.03
CA PRO A 73 13.42 4.73 -0.84
C PRO A 73 14.47 3.88 -0.12
N TRP A 74 14.93 4.30 1.07
CA TRP A 74 15.92 3.54 1.85
C TRP A 74 15.36 2.23 2.41
N ARG A 75 14.08 2.19 2.81
CA ARG A 75 13.40 0.96 3.25
C ARG A 75 13.22 0.01 2.09
N LEU A 76 12.79 0.52 0.93
CA LEU A 76 12.70 -0.28 -0.28
C LEU A 76 14.06 -0.88 -0.63
N LYS A 77 15.13 -0.08 -0.62
CA LYS A 77 16.49 -0.55 -0.85
C LYS A 77 16.88 -1.68 0.11
N LYS A 78 16.65 -1.52 1.42
CA LYS A 78 16.93 -2.59 2.41
C LYS A 78 16.19 -3.88 2.13
N VAL A 79 14.91 -3.79 1.75
CA VAL A 79 14.10 -4.97 1.41
C VAL A 79 14.63 -5.64 0.14
N VAL A 80 15.00 -4.86 -0.88
CA VAL A 80 15.58 -5.39 -2.13
C VAL A 80 16.93 -6.07 -1.84
N ASP A 81 17.81 -5.41 -1.09
CA ASP A 81 19.12 -5.97 -0.70
C ASP A 81 18.93 -7.27 0.10
N TYR A 82 17.93 -7.32 0.99
CA TYR A 82 17.56 -8.54 1.72
C TYR A 82 17.07 -9.65 0.79
N VAL A 83 16.14 -9.35 -0.12
CA VAL A 83 15.62 -10.33 -1.07
C VAL A 83 16.77 -10.93 -1.90
N ASP A 84 17.65 -10.08 -2.42
CA ASP A 84 18.75 -10.49 -3.30
C ASP A 84 19.77 -11.38 -2.60
N ALA A 85 20.02 -11.12 -1.31
CA ALA A 85 20.91 -11.92 -0.48
C ALA A 85 20.34 -13.31 -0.11
N HIS A 86 19.02 -13.52 -0.21
CA HIS A 86 18.34 -14.73 0.28
C HIS A 86 17.52 -15.45 -0.81
N LEU A 87 17.77 -15.18 -2.10
CA LEU A 87 16.97 -15.73 -3.22
C LEU A 87 16.96 -17.27 -3.28
N ASP A 88 17.99 -17.91 -2.75
CA ASP A 88 18.19 -19.36 -2.67
C ASP A 88 17.42 -20.04 -1.51
N GLY A 89 17.00 -19.27 -0.51
CA GLY A 89 16.27 -19.76 0.67
C GLY A 89 14.78 -19.42 0.66
N GLU A 90 14.08 -19.69 1.77
CA GLU A 90 12.70 -19.25 1.95
C GLU A 90 12.63 -17.76 2.29
N ILE A 91 11.77 -17.02 1.59
CA ILE A 91 11.51 -15.59 1.85
C ILE A 91 10.01 -15.43 2.08
N GLY A 92 9.64 -15.11 3.33
CA GLY A 92 8.27 -14.82 3.71
C GLY A 92 7.91 -13.34 3.59
N LEU A 93 6.59 -13.08 3.50
CA LEU A 93 6.06 -11.73 3.59
C LEU A 93 6.42 -11.05 4.92
N ALA A 94 6.37 -11.82 6.02
CA ALA A 94 6.68 -11.34 7.35
C ALA A 94 8.15 -10.90 7.48
N ASP A 95 9.08 -11.62 6.86
CA ASP A 95 10.51 -11.30 6.91
C ASP A 95 10.80 -9.99 6.19
N MET A 96 10.27 -9.83 4.97
CA MET A 96 10.39 -8.58 4.22
C MET A 96 9.75 -7.40 4.94
N ALA A 97 8.61 -7.62 5.59
CA ALA A 97 7.94 -6.59 6.39
C ALA A 97 8.77 -6.19 7.62
N ALA A 98 9.39 -7.16 8.30
CA ALA A 98 10.28 -6.92 9.43
C ALA A 98 11.51 -6.10 9.03
N VAL A 99 12.12 -6.41 7.87
CA VAL A 99 13.24 -5.62 7.30
C VAL A 99 12.81 -4.17 7.02
N ALA A 100 11.58 -3.96 6.57
CA ALA A 100 11.02 -2.64 6.34
C ALA A 100 10.58 -1.92 7.65
N GLY A 101 10.51 -2.62 8.78
CA GLY A 101 9.96 -2.11 10.04
C GLY A 101 8.45 -1.85 9.99
N LEU A 102 7.70 -2.68 9.26
CA LEU A 102 6.26 -2.53 9.02
C LEU A 102 5.51 -3.82 9.37
N SER A 103 4.20 -3.71 9.61
CA SER A 103 3.33 -4.89 9.64
C SER A 103 3.21 -5.50 8.23
N ALA A 104 2.98 -6.82 8.15
CA ALA A 104 2.88 -7.53 6.87
C ALA A 104 1.78 -6.96 5.94
N PHE A 105 0.64 -6.59 6.52
CA PHE A 105 -0.47 -5.97 5.78
C PHE A 105 -0.06 -4.62 5.19
N HIS A 106 0.52 -3.74 6.01
CA HIS A 106 0.94 -2.43 5.57
C HIS A 106 2.04 -2.55 4.51
N PHE A 107 3.06 -3.37 4.78
CA PHE A 107 4.15 -3.66 3.86
C PHE A 107 3.66 -4.13 2.48
N SER A 108 2.77 -5.12 2.43
CA SER A 108 2.25 -5.64 1.15
C SER A 108 1.61 -4.55 0.28
N ARG A 109 0.81 -3.67 0.91
CA ARG A 109 0.16 -2.54 0.24
C ARG A 109 1.18 -1.53 -0.28
N VAL A 110 2.08 -1.06 0.57
CA VAL A 110 3.03 0.01 0.21
C VAL A 110 4.12 -0.47 -0.74
N PHE A 111 4.52 -1.74 -0.63
CA PHE A 111 5.48 -2.36 -1.55
C PHE A 111 4.90 -2.48 -2.95
N LYS A 112 3.63 -2.93 -3.09
CA LYS A 112 2.96 -2.99 -4.39
C LYS A 112 2.79 -1.62 -5.03
N LEU A 113 2.47 -0.60 -4.23
CA LEU A 113 2.40 0.78 -4.72
C LEU A 113 3.77 1.29 -5.18
N ALA A 114 4.85 0.97 -4.45
CA ALA A 114 6.20 1.42 -4.78
C ALA A 114 6.83 0.67 -5.98
N THR A 115 6.54 -0.61 -6.15
CA THR A 115 7.20 -1.49 -7.14
C THR A 115 6.30 -1.91 -8.30
N GLY A 116 5.00 -1.64 -8.22
CA GLY A 116 4.00 -2.13 -9.18
C GLY A 116 3.63 -3.61 -9.02
N THR A 117 4.31 -4.37 -8.15
CA THR A 117 4.11 -5.82 -8.00
C THR A 117 4.00 -6.23 -6.53
N SER A 118 3.29 -7.32 -6.24
CA SER A 118 3.20 -7.82 -4.86
C SER A 118 4.55 -8.37 -4.39
N PRO A 119 4.85 -8.39 -3.08
CA PRO A 119 6.11 -8.93 -2.56
C PRO A 119 6.42 -10.38 -3.02
N TYR A 120 5.42 -11.27 -3.01
CA TYR A 120 5.60 -12.65 -3.47
C TYR A 120 5.98 -12.73 -4.96
N HIS A 121 5.28 -11.98 -5.80
CA HIS A 121 5.59 -11.89 -7.23
C HIS A 121 6.97 -11.30 -7.48
N TYR A 122 7.37 -10.26 -6.74
CA TYR A 122 8.70 -9.68 -6.82
C TYR A 122 9.80 -10.71 -6.57
N VAL A 123 9.72 -11.45 -5.45
CA VAL A 123 10.70 -12.50 -5.13
C VAL A 123 10.77 -13.55 -6.23
N ARG A 124 9.61 -14.03 -6.69
CA ARG A 124 9.54 -15.01 -7.78
C ARG A 124 10.21 -14.50 -9.05
N ASP A 125 9.96 -13.24 -9.43
CA ASP A 125 10.50 -12.67 -10.66
C ASP A 125 12.03 -12.48 -10.55
N ARG A 126 12.55 -12.03 -9.38
CA ARG A 126 14.01 -12.00 -9.10
C ARG A 126 14.65 -13.39 -9.16
N ARG A 127 13.98 -14.43 -8.66
CA ARG A 127 14.45 -15.84 -8.78
C ARG A 127 14.52 -16.29 -10.23
N LEU A 128 13.57 -15.89 -11.06
CA LEU A 128 13.56 -16.22 -12.49
C LEU A 128 14.66 -15.47 -13.26
N GLU A 129 14.95 -14.22 -12.91
CA GLU A 129 16.09 -13.48 -13.45
C GLU A 129 17.43 -14.15 -13.12
N ARG A 130 17.61 -14.58 -11.85
CA ARG A 130 18.79 -15.35 -11.44
C ARG A 130 18.90 -16.67 -12.20
N ALA A 131 17.80 -17.41 -12.31
CA ALA A 131 17.74 -18.65 -13.09
C ALA A 131 18.16 -18.43 -14.55
N ARG A 132 17.71 -17.33 -15.17
CA ARG A 132 18.08 -16.95 -16.53
C ARG A 132 19.59 -16.77 -16.68
N ALA A 133 20.23 -16.09 -15.73
CA ALA A 133 21.68 -15.88 -15.74
C ALA A 133 22.46 -17.20 -15.60
N LEU A 134 22.01 -18.10 -14.73
CA LEU A 134 22.65 -19.41 -14.51
C LEU A 134 22.45 -20.36 -15.70
N LEU A 135 21.31 -20.30 -16.39
CA LEU A 135 21.03 -21.14 -17.55
C LEU A 135 21.99 -20.92 -18.72
N SER A 136 22.60 -19.74 -18.82
CA SER A 136 23.57 -19.39 -19.86
C SER A 136 24.99 -19.90 -19.58
N GLY A 137 25.33 -20.20 -18.32
CA GLY A 137 26.71 -20.50 -17.92
C GLY A 137 26.97 -21.89 -17.35
N ASP A 138 25.96 -22.56 -16.78
CA ASP A 138 26.20 -23.72 -15.90
C ASP A 138 25.89 -25.11 -16.50
N HIS A 139 26.61 -26.12 -16.00
CA HIS A 139 26.38 -27.55 -16.26
C HIS A 139 25.31 -28.19 -15.36
N MET A 140 24.75 -27.43 -14.41
CA MET A 140 23.71 -27.93 -13.49
C MET A 140 22.48 -28.47 -14.23
N SER A 141 21.90 -29.55 -13.73
CA SER A 141 20.59 -30.02 -14.19
C SER A 141 19.50 -28.96 -13.94
N ILE A 142 18.37 -29.07 -14.63
CA ILE A 142 17.23 -28.14 -14.42
C ILE A 142 16.65 -28.29 -13.00
N ALA A 143 16.74 -29.48 -12.41
CA ALA A 143 16.31 -29.74 -11.04
C ALA A 143 17.21 -29.05 -10.02
N GLU A 144 18.53 -29.18 -10.15
CA GLU A 144 19.50 -28.49 -9.27
C GLU A 144 19.36 -26.97 -9.39
N LEU A 145 19.20 -26.47 -10.61
CA LEU A 145 19.01 -25.04 -10.84
C LEU A 145 17.73 -24.50 -10.18
N ALA A 146 16.64 -25.28 -10.22
CA ALA A 146 15.40 -24.91 -9.54
C ALA A 146 15.62 -24.73 -8.04
N LEU A 147 16.29 -25.70 -7.39
CA LEU A 147 16.61 -25.66 -5.97
C LEU A 147 17.56 -24.50 -5.63
N ALA A 148 18.61 -24.30 -6.43
CA ALA A 148 19.58 -23.21 -6.25
C ALA A 148 18.97 -21.80 -6.41
N CYS A 149 17.81 -21.70 -7.08
CA CYS A 149 17.04 -20.47 -7.21
C CYS A 149 15.89 -20.38 -6.18
N GLY A 150 15.83 -21.27 -5.18
CA GLY A 150 14.83 -21.23 -4.11
C GLY A 150 13.43 -21.74 -4.52
N PHE A 151 13.30 -22.50 -5.62
CA PHE A 151 12.04 -23.17 -5.95
C PHE A 151 11.95 -24.52 -5.25
N ALA A 152 10.76 -24.86 -4.74
CA ALA A 152 10.52 -26.12 -4.03
C ALA A 152 10.78 -27.37 -4.89
N ASN A 153 10.56 -27.29 -6.20
CA ASN A 153 10.83 -28.39 -7.14
C ASN A 153 10.92 -27.89 -8.59
N GLN A 154 11.41 -28.79 -9.46
CA GLN A 154 11.58 -28.55 -10.89
C GLN A 154 10.26 -28.23 -11.62
N SER A 155 9.15 -28.88 -11.26
CA SER A 155 7.86 -28.70 -11.94
C SER A 155 7.34 -27.28 -11.72
N HIS A 156 7.36 -26.80 -10.47
CA HIS A 156 6.95 -25.44 -10.12
C HIS A 156 7.85 -24.39 -10.78
N PHE A 157 9.17 -24.63 -10.79
CA PHE A 157 10.12 -23.80 -11.52
C PHE A 157 9.83 -23.75 -13.02
N THR A 158 9.66 -24.90 -13.67
CA THR A 158 9.43 -24.98 -15.12
C THR A 158 8.15 -24.26 -15.54
N ALA A 159 7.07 -24.41 -14.77
CA ALA A 159 5.83 -23.69 -15.00
C ALA A 159 6.00 -22.17 -14.87
N ALA A 160 6.64 -21.71 -13.78
CA ALA A 160 6.88 -20.29 -13.54
C ALA A 160 7.79 -19.68 -14.62
N PHE A 161 8.88 -20.38 -14.98
CA PHE A 161 9.84 -19.93 -15.98
C PHE A 161 9.22 -19.86 -17.37
N THR A 162 8.48 -20.91 -17.78
CA THR A 162 7.81 -20.93 -19.09
C THR A 162 6.78 -19.82 -19.19
N LYS A 163 6.04 -19.55 -18.10
CA LYS A 163 5.09 -18.44 -18.05
C LYS A 163 5.76 -17.07 -18.23
N ALA A 164 6.96 -16.88 -17.65
CA ALA A 164 7.68 -15.62 -17.73
C ALA A 164 8.45 -15.43 -19.05
N MET A 165 9.06 -16.51 -19.57
CA MET A 165 9.98 -16.44 -20.71
C MET A 165 9.38 -16.94 -22.03
N GLY A 166 8.18 -17.50 -22.01
CA GLY A 166 7.50 -18.08 -23.19
C GLY A 166 8.04 -19.44 -23.66
N VAL A 167 9.17 -19.91 -23.12
CA VAL A 167 9.79 -21.20 -23.47
C VAL A 167 10.29 -21.93 -22.22
N SER A 168 10.36 -23.26 -22.28
CA SER A 168 10.84 -24.05 -21.14
C SER A 168 12.33 -23.83 -20.85
N PRO A 169 12.79 -23.98 -19.60
CA PRO A 169 14.20 -23.80 -19.21
C PRO A 169 15.17 -24.62 -20.07
N GLY A 170 14.82 -25.87 -20.37
CA GLY A 170 15.63 -26.76 -21.21
C GLY A 170 15.74 -26.27 -22.66
N ARG A 171 14.65 -25.72 -23.23
CA ARG A 171 14.69 -25.08 -24.56
C ARG A 171 15.50 -23.79 -24.52
N TYR A 172 15.28 -22.96 -23.50
CA TYR A 172 16.01 -21.71 -23.29
C TYR A 172 17.53 -21.95 -23.25
N ARG A 173 17.98 -22.95 -22.48
CA ARG A 173 19.39 -23.35 -22.40
C ARG A 173 19.98 -23.77 -23.75
N ARG A 174 19.22 -24.48 -24.59
CA ARG A 174 19.69 -24.85 -25.93
C ARG A 174 19.89 -23.64 -26.83
N TYR A 175 19.03 -22.63 -26.72
CA TYR A 175 19.18 -21.39 -27.48
C TYR A 175 20.34 -20.53 -26.99
N ALA A 176 20.61 -20.50 -25.69
CA ALA A 176 21.69 -19.72 -25.11
C ALA A 176 23.11 -20.30 -25.36
N ARG A 177 23.21 -21.52 -25.90
CA ARG A 177 24.48 -22.20 -26.22
C ARG A 177 24.97 -21.98 -27.66
N PHE A 178 24.23 -21.21 -28.44
CA PHE A 178 24.63 -20.73 -29.77
C PHE A 178 25.04 -19.26 -29.67
#